data_AF-A0A2U1LZ61-F1
#
_entry.id   AF-A0A2U1LZ61-F1
#
_cell.length_a   1.000
_cell.length_b   1.000
_cell.length_c   1.000
_cell.angle_alpha   90.00
_cell.angle_beta   90.00
_cell.angle_gamma   90.00
#
_symmetry.space_group_name_H-M   'P 1'
#
loop_
_entity.id
_entity.type
_entity.pdbx_description
1 polymer ?
#
loop_
_entity_poly.entity_id
_entity_poly.type
_entity_poly.pdbx_seq_one_letter_code
_entity_poly.pdbx_strand_id
1 'polypeptide(L)'
;MEACNDKRCRSLKQVDLVCNSSAPAQPKKNVFKRRFPFIRYRIAIILIGYEVLFPSYSITMHKDYELPMMTEEYGIEFYVKSLDEFEKEYPVGTHARARVEDRIMKEYIKYALNHCAYEKETSYTTPRFSNSDM
;
A
#
# COMPACT_ATOMS: atom_id res chain seq x y z
N MET A 1 21.78 6.70 19.60
CA MET A 1 21.24 6.54 18.23
C MET A 1 21.32 5.07 17.89
N GLU A 2 20.27 4.30 18.16
CA GLU A 2 20.25 2.88 17.79
C GLU A 2 20.18 2.75 16.26
N ALA A 3 21.15 2.02 15.71
CA ALA A 3 21.16 1.67 14.30
C ALA A 3 19.97 0.73 14.02
N CYS A 4 19.05 1.16 13.16
CA CYS A 4 17.94 0.33 12.73
C CYS A 4 18.42 -0.79 11.81
N ASN A 5 18.57 -1.99 12.36
CA ASN A 5 18.93 -3.19 11.62
C ASN A 5 17.73 -3.97 11.07
N ASP A 6 16.51 -3.68 11.52
CA ASP A 6 15.29 -4.34 11.06
C ASP A 6 14.77 -3.75 9.74
N LYS A 7 14.29 -4.62 8.83
CA LYS A 7 13.61 -4.24 7.58
C LYS A 7 12.38 -3.38 7.87
N ARG A 8 11.63 -3.66 8.95
CA ARG A 8 10.50 -2.83 9.40
C ARG A 8 10.90 -1.37 9.59
N CYS A 9 12.00 -1.14 10.30
CA CYS A 9 12.47 0.22 10.53
C CYS A 9 13.00 0.88 9.25
N ARG A 10 13.58 0.12 8.32
CA ARG A 10 14.03 0.64 7.02
C ARG A 10 12.85 1.17 6.20
N SER A 11 11.74 0.44 6.20
CA SER A 11 10.51 0.83 5.49
C SER A 11 9.77 1.99 6.16
N LEU A 12 9.70 2.01 7.49
CA LEU A 12 9.08 3.13 8.24
C LEU A 12 9.89 4.42 8.09
N LYS A 13 11.23 4.35 8.17
CA LYS A 13 12.09 5.50 7.86
C LYS A 13 11.85 6.06 6.47
N GLN A 14 11.52 5.21 5.48
CA GLN A 14 11.21 5.66 4.13
C GLN A 14 9.89 6.44 4.05
N VAL A 15 8.89 6.09 4.87
CA VAL A 15 7.66 6.87 4.99
C VAL A 15 7.93 8.19 5.72
N ASP A 16 8.63 8.15 6.86
CA ASP A 16 8.97 9.34 7.66
C ASP A 16 9.80 10.36 6.89
N LEU A 17 10.82 9.90 6.15
CA LEU A 17 11.66 10.75 5.29
C LEU A 17 10.83 11.49 4.25
N VAL A 18 9.81 10.86 3.67
CA VAL A 18 9.04 11.45 2.58
C VAL A 18 7.89 12.31 3.11
N CYS A 19 7.18 11.88 4.14
CA CYS A 19 6.09 12.65 4.75
C CYS A 19 6.59 13.90 5.49
N ASN A 20 7.72 13.82 6.22
CA ASN A 20 8.29 14.96 6.94
C ASN A 20 9.20 15.87 6.09
N SER A 21 9.59 15.45 4.89
CA SER A 21 10.30 16.35 3.98
C SER A 21 9.33 17.39 3.40
N SER A 22 9.69 18.67 3.51
CA SER A 22 8.98 19.81 2.89
C SER A 22 9.06 19.83 1.35
N ALA A 23 9.62 18.78 0.72
CA ALA A 23 9.80 18.72 -0.71
C ALA A 23 8.51 18.25 -1.40
N PRO A 24 7.98 19.00 -2.38
CA PRO A 24 6.84 18.54 -3.16
C PRO A 24 7.23 17.27 -3.94
N ALA A 25 6.53 16.17 -3.68
CA ALA A 25 6.66 14.94 -4.46
C ALA A 25 6.23 15.24 -5.90
N GLN A 26 7.21 15.41 -6.79
CA GLN A 26 6.95 15.58 -8.22
C GLN A 26 6.47 14.25 -8.81
N PRO A 27 5.28 14.19 -9.45
CA PRO A 27 4.78 12.95 -10.04
C PRO A 27 5.60 12.62 -11.30
N LYS A 28 6.49 11.63 -11.19
CA LYS A 28 7.15 11.05 -12.38
C LYS A 28 6.15 10.18 -13.13
N LYS A 29 5.38 10.79 -14.05
CA LYS A 29 4.54 10.08 -15.01
C LYS A 29 5.43 9.42 -16.08
N ASN A 30 5.92 8.22 -15.81
CA ASN A 30 6.53 7.40 -16.84
C ASN A 30 5.41 6.75 -17.67
N VAL A 31 5.01 7.43 -18.74
CA VAL A 31 4.11 6.88 -19.77
C VAL A 31 4.91 5.86 -20.59
N PHE A 32 4.99 4.62 -20.12
CA PHE A 32 5.63 3.54 -20.84
C PHE A 32 4.64 2.95 -21.86
N LYS A 33 4.68 3.48 -23.08
CA LYS A 33 3.81 3.07 -24.21
C LYS A 33 4.30 1.74 -24.79
N ARG A 34 3.88 0.59 -24.23
CA ARG A 34 4.17 -0.73 -24.81
C ARG A 34 3.20 -1.06 -25.94
N ARG A 35 3.73 -1.22 -27.15
CA ARG A 35 3.03 -1.78 -28.31
C ARG A 35 3.15 -3.31 -28.21
N PHE A 36 2.10 -4.00 -27.76
CA PHE A 36 2.07 -5.46 -27.67
C PHE A 36 1.19 -6.10 -28.76
N PRO A 37 1.58 -7.27 -29.30
CA PRO A 37 0.83 -7.97 -30.36
C PRO A 37 -0.45 -8.62 -29.83
N PHE A 38 -1.58 -8.31 -30.48
CA PHE A 38 -2.94 -8.39 -29.94
C PHE A 38 -3.59 -9.78 -29.82
N ILE A 39 -2.99 -10.86 -30.33
CA ILE A 39 -3.76 -12.09 -30.61
C ILE A 39 -3.51 -13.21 -29.59
N ARG A 40 -2.34 -13.26 -28.92
CA ARG A 40 -2.08 -14.20 -27.80
C ARG A 40 -2.40 -13.64 -26.41
N TYR A 41 -2.70 -12.34 -26.33
CA TYR A 41 -2.84 -11.60 -25.08
C TYR A 41 -4.25 -11.72 -24.45
N ARG A 42 -5.28 -12.13 -25.21
CA ARG A 42 -6.67 -12.12 -24.72
C ARG A 42 -6.94 -13.08 -23.56
N ILE A 43 -6.40 -14.30 -23.60
CA ILE A 43 -6.60 -15.28 -22.53
C ILE A 43 -5.83 -14.86 -21.26
N ALA A 44 -4.62 -14.32 -21.43
CA ALA A 44 -3.83 -13.79 -20.33
C ALA A 44 -4.49 -12.57 -19.66
N ILE A 45 -5.13 -11.67 -20.42
CA ILE A 45 -5.87 -10.53 -19.86
C ILE A 45 -7.00 -10.99 -18.92
N ILE A 46 -7.73 -12.06 -19.27
CA ILE A 46 -8.88 -12.53 -18.49
C ILE A 46 -8.42 -13.07 -17.13
N LEU A 47 -7.37 -13.91 -17.11
CA LEU A 47 -6.84 -14.48 -15.87
C LEU A 47 -6.20 -13.44 -14.95
N ILE A 48 -5.42 -12.50 -15.53
CA ILE A 48 -4.86 -11.36 -14.77
C ILE A 48 -5.98 -10.44 -14.25
N GLY A 49 -7.07 -10.29 -15.01
CA GLY A 49 -8.21 -9.47 -14.63
C GLY A 49 -8.97 -9.99 -13.41
N TYR A 50 -9.05 -11.31 -13.22
CA TYR A 50 -9.78 -11.91 -12.11
C TYR A 50 -9.15 -11.56 -10.75
N GLU A 51 -7.82 -11.66 -10.60
CA GLU A 51 -7.13 -11.26 -9.36
C GLU A 51 -7.23 -9.76 -9.07
N VAL A 52 -7.32 -8.92 -10.12
CA VAL A 52 -7.50 -7.46 -9.95
C VAL A 52 -8.92 -7.12 -9.51
N LEU A 53 -9.91 -7.91 -9.91
CA LEU A 53 -11.32 -7.68 -9.58
C LEU A 53 -11.66 -8.05 -8.12
N PHE A 54 -10.98 -9.06 -7.57
CA PHE A 54 -11.21 -9.52 -6.22
C PHE A 54 -9.87 -9.76 -5.52
N PRO A 55 -9.19 -8.71 -5.03
CA PRO A 55 -7.99 -8.92 -4.26
C PRO A 55 -8.31 -9.76 -3.00
N SER A 56 -7.32 -10.53 -2.55
CA SER A 56 -7.45 -11.35 -1.33
C SER A 56 -7.34 -10.52 -0.05
N TYR A 57 -6.82 -9.29 -0.16
CA TYR A 57 -6.63 -8.34 0.94
C TYR A 57 -6.87 -6.88 0.53
N SER A 58 -6.93 -6.00 1.53
CA SER A 58 -6.97 -4.54 1.42
C SER A 58 -6.12 -3.88 2.51
N ILE A 59 -5.54 -2.71 2.25
CA ILE A 59 -4.84 -1.92 3.28
C ILE A 59 -5.82 -1.15 4.17
N THR A 60 -6.97 -0.78 3.62
CA THR A 60 -8.01 -0.03 4.32
C THR A 60 -9.22 -0.91 4.58
N MET A 61 -9.81 -0.74 5.75
CA MET A 61 -11.01 -1.47 6.16
C MET A 61 -12.22 -0.98 5.37
N HIS A 62 -12.94 -1.90 4.74
CA HIS A 62 -14.21 -1.65 4.04
C HIS A 62 -15.13 -2.86 4.19
N LYS A 63 -16.40 -2.77 3.76
CA LYS A 63 -17.43 -3.81 3.99
C LYS A 63 -17.03 -5.22 3.55
N ASP A 64 -16.23 -5.33 2.49
CA ASP A 64 -15.78 -6.64 1.99
C ASP A 64 -14.47 -7.09 2.64
N TYR A 65 -13.76 -6.21 3.34
CA TYR A 65 -12.46 -6.46 3.98
C TYR A 65 -12.50 -5.90 5.41
N GLU A 66 -13.08 -6.67 6.32
CA GLU A 66 -13.31 -6.26 7.71
C GLU A 66 -12.38 -7.00 8.69
N LEU A 67 -11.83 -8.15 8.31
CA LEU A 67 -11.04 -8.99 9.21
C LEU A 67 -9.59 -8.49 9.26
N PRO A 68 -9.11 -7.95 10.39
CA PRO A 68 -7.75 -7.44 10.50
C PRO A 68 -6.74 -8.58 10.60
N MET A 69 -5.58 -8.35 10.01
CA MET A 69 -4.39 -9.18 10.08
C MET A 69 -3.14 -8.32 10.10
N MET A 70 -2.03 -8.92 10.52
CA MET A 70 -0.74 -8.25 10.66
C MET A 70 0.33 -9.04 9.92
N THR A 71 1.13 -8.34 9.12
CA THR A 71 2.33 -8.93 8.50
C THR A 71 3.35 -9.27 9.59
N GLU A 72 3.97 -10.45 9.53
CA GLU A 72 4.93 -10.88 10.56
C GLU A 72 6.19 -10.02 10.56
N GLU A 73 6.75 -9.74 9.38
CA GLU A 73 8.04 -9.05 9.26
C GLU A 73 7.91 -7.53 9.47
N TYR A 74 6.79 -6.95 9.06
CA TYR A 74 6.65 -5.49 8.98
C TYR A 74 5.72 -4.89 10.04
N GLY A 75 4.92 -5.72 10.72
CA GLY A 75 3.88 -5.25 11.64
C GLY A 75 2.94 -4.22 11.00
N ILE A 76 2.56 -4.42 9.74
CA ILE A 76 1.58 -3.63 9.00
C ILE A 76 0.22 -4.31 9.12
N GLU A 77 -0.79 -3.55 9.50
CA GLU A 77 -2.18 -3.99 9.52
C GLU A 77 -2.77 -3.99 8.11
N PHE A 78 -3.48 -5.06 7.78
CA PHE A 78 -4.23 -5.21 6.53
C PHE A 78 -5.50 -6.02 6.79
N TYR A 79 -6.44 -5.96 5.86
CA TYR A 79 -7.77 -6.53 6.03
C TYR A 79 -8.05 -7.58 4.95
N VAL A 80 -8.69 -8.68 5.33
CA VAL A 80 -9.05 -9.77 4.42
C VAL A 80 -10.57 -10.01 4.42
N LYS A 81 -11.05 -10.66 3.36
CA LYS A 81 -12.44 -11.11 3.23
C LYS A 81 -12.76 -12.27 4.18
N SER A 82 -11.88 -13.26 4.16
CA SER A 82 -12.02 -14.51 4.90
C SER A 82 -10.65 -14.96 5.36
N LEU A 83 -10.49 -15.16 6.67
CA LEU A 83 -9.24 -15.61 7.25
C LEU A 83 -8.87 -17.01 6.75
N ASP A 84 -9.84 -17.93 6.74
CA ASP A 84 -9.63 -19.33 6.34
C ASP A 84 -9.18 -19.45 4.88
N GLU A 85 -9.77 -18.64 3.99
CA GLU A 85 -9.40 -18.63 2.58
C GLU A 85 -7.99 -18.06 2.39
N PHE A 86 -7.69 -16.96 3.07
CA PHE A 86 -6.37 -16.34 2.99
C PHE A 86 -5.27 -17.23 3.55
N GLU A 87 -5.48 -17.87 4.71
CA GLU A 87 -4.51 -18.79 5.31
C GLU A 87 -4.32 -20.06 4.47
N LYS A 88 -5.37 -20.52 3.79
CA LYS A 88 -5.27 -21.65 2.87
C LYS A 88 -4.48 -21.30 1.61
N GLU A 89 -4.67 -20.10 1.05
CA GLU A 89 -3.99 -19.65 -0.16
C GLU A 89 -2.53 -19.21 0.11
N TYR A 90 -2.31 -18.55 1.24
CA TYR A 90 -1.02 -18.03 1.67
C TYR A 90 -0.63 -18.56 3.05
N PRO A 91 -0.33 -19.84 3.27
CA PRO A 91 0.00 -20.32 4.61
C PRO A 91 1.25 -19.65 5.18
N VAL A 92 1.28 -19.43 6.50
CA VAL A 92 2.44 -18.85 7.21
C VAL A 92 3.71 -19.66 6.98
N GLY A 93 4.86 -18.98 6.88
CA GLY A 93 6.16 -19.59 6.61
C GLY A 93 6.39 -20.02 5.15
N THR A 94 5.38 -19.87 4.27
CA THR A 94 5.56 -20.14 2.84
C THR A 94 6.15 -18.95 2.10
N HIS A 95 6.81 -19.23 0.98
CA HIS A 95 7.28 -18.19 0.08
C HIS A 95 6.12 -17.40 -0.58
N ALA A 96 4.93 -18.00 -0.69
CA ALA A 96 3.73 -17.29 -1.14
C ALA A 96 3.31 -16.21 -0.13
N ARG A 97 3.30 -16.55 1.17
CA ARG A 97 3.06 -15.58 2.27
C ARG A 97 4.06 -14.43 2.23
N ALA A 98 5.36 -14.72 2.17
CA ALA A 98 6.39 -13.68 2.11
C ALA A 98 6.19 -12.72 0.90
N ARG A 99 5.83 -13.26 -0.27
CA ARG A 99 5.55 -12.45 -1.47
C ARG A 99 4.30 -11.58 -1.35
N VAL A 100 3.25 -12.03 -0.67
CA VAL A 100 2.06 -11.20 -0.47
C VAL A 100 2.34 -10.11 0.58
N GLU A 101 3.06 -10.41 1.65
CA GLU A 101 3.47 -9.41 2.65
C GLU A 101 4.40 -8.33 2.05
N ASP A 102 5.32 -8.71 1.17
CA ASP A 102 6.15 -7.75 0.41
C ASP A 102 5.32 -6.84 -0.51
N ARG A 103 4.20 -7.34 -1.04
CA ARG A 103 3.25 -6.54 -1.84
C ARG A 103 2.48 -5.58 -0.95
N ILE A 104 1.94 -6.07 0.18
CA ILE A 104 1.25 -5.28 1.21
C ILE A 104 2.14 -4.11 1.65
N MET A 105 3.42 -4.36 1.95
CA MET A 105 4.38 -3.33 2.34
C MET A 105 4.50 -2.22 1.28
N LYS A 106 4.67 -2.59 0.01
CA LYS A 106 4.81 -1.59 -1.08
C LYS A 106 3.55 -0.76 -1.26
N GLU A 107 2.40 -1.41 -1.19
CA GLU A 107 1.12 -0.73 -1.32
C GLU A 107 0.84 0.17 -0.10
N TYR A 108 1.22 -0.26 1.11
CA TYR A 108 1.11 0.53 2.34
C TYR A 108 1.96 1.80 2.24
N ILE A 109 3.22 1.69 1.80
CA ILE A 109 4.07 2.87 1.56
C ILE A 109 3.39 3.81 0.57
N LYS A 110 2.88 3.30 -0.54
CA LYS A 110 2.18 4.13 -1.55
C LYS A 110 0.94 4.80 -0.96
N TYR A 111 0.16 4.09 -0.16
CA TYR A 111 -1.00 4.62 0.54
C TYR A 111 -0.62 5.76 1.49
N ALA A 112 0.38 5.54 2.35
CA ALA A 112 0.88 6.55 3.29
C ALA A 112 1.39 7.80 2.55
N LEU A 113 2.15 7.64 1.47
CA LEU A 113 2.65 8.75 0.66
C LEU A 113 1.53 9.58 0.05
N ASN A 114 0.50 8.93 -0.50
CA ASN A 114 -0.65 9.61 -1.06
C ASN A 114 -1.45 10.36 0.03
N HIS A 115 -1.59 9.76 1.20
CA HIS A 115 -2.26 10.38 2.34
C HIS A 115 -1.51 11.64 2.80
N CYS A 116 -0.19 11.54 2.97
CA CYS A 116 0.65 12.69 3.32
C CYS A 116 0.61 13.81 2.27
N ALA A 117 0.56 13.47 0.97
CA ALA A 117 0.44 14.46 -0.09
C ALA A 117 -0.92 15.19 -0.04
N TYR A 118 -2.00 14.45 0.22
CA TYR A 118 -3.33 15.00 0.40
C TYR A 118 -3.42 15.92 1.63
N GLU A 119 -2.83 15.53 2.77
CA GLU A 119 -2.76 16.37 3.98
C GLU A 119 -2.00 17.68 3.73
N LYS A 120 -0.88 17.63 3.00
CA LYS A 120 -0.15 18.84 2.62
C LYS A 120 -1.03 19.75 1.77
N GLU A 121 -1.66 19.22 0.72
CA GLU A 121 -2.54 19.98 -0.18
C GLU A 121 -3.74 20.59 0.55
N THR A 122 -4.37 19.84 1.45
CA THR A 122 -5.51 20.32 2.27
C THR A 122 -5.09 21.33 3.33
N SER A 123 -3.89 21.21 3.92
CA SER A 123 -3.35 22.19 4.86
C SER A 123 -3.08 23.55 4.22
N TYR A 124 -2.75 23.61 2.92
CA TYR A 124 -2.57 24.88 2.21
C TYR A 124 -3.89 25.55 1.85
N THR A 125 -4.97 24.78 1.70
CA THR A 125 -6.27 25.27 1.23
C THR A 125 -7.26 25.56 2.35
N THR A 126 -7.00 25.07 3.57
CA THR A 126 -7.73 25.44 4.78
C THR A 126 -7.00 26.58 5.49
N PRO A 127 -7.62 27.77 5.66
CA PRO A 127 -7.08 28.76 6.59
C PRO A 127 -7.02 28.12 7.97
N ARG A 128 -5.86 28.18 8.65
CA ARG A 128 -5.83 27.90 10.09
C ARG A 128 -6.71 28.96 10.75
N PHE A 129 -7.96 28.62 11.04
CA PHE A 129 -8.69 29.33 12.08
C PHE A 129 -8.03 28.94 13.40
N SER A 130 -7.00 29.70 13.77
CA SER A 130 -6.48 29.68 15.12
C SER A 130 -7.59 30.19 16.03
N ASN A 131 -8.07 29.35 16.94
CA ASN A 131 -8.97 29.73 18.02
C ASN A 131 -8.23 30.62 19.03
N SER A 132 -7.79 31.80 18.60
CA SER A 132 -7.19 32.84 19.43
C SER A 132 -7.93 34.18 19.31
N ASP A 133 -9.04 34.23 18.56
CA ASP A 133 -9.89 35.42 18.40
C ASP A 133 -11.28 35.21 19.05
N MET A 134 -11.31 34.77 20.32
CA MET A 134 -12.49 34.90 21.17
C MET A 134 -12.11 35.35 22.58
#